data_AF-X0Z9T5-F1
#
_entry.id   AF-X0Z9T5-F1
#
_cell.length_a   1.000
_cell.length_b   1.000
_cell.length_c   1.000
_cell.angle_alpha   90.00
_cell.angle_beta   90.00
_cell.angle_gamma   90.00
#
_symmetry.space_group_name_H-M   'P 1'
#
loop_
_entity.id
_entity.type
_entity.pdbx_description
1 polymer ?
#
loop_
_entity_poly.entity_id
_entity_poly.type
_entity_poly.pdbx_seq_one_letter_code
_entity_poly.pdbx_strand_id
1 'polypeptide(L)'
;MGKSPRRKKQSKGFLGKFILILLIIIAIVFAWLILSSIIPFGKESITVEETMKEETSEQEQPTTQETTEEPTQETTEEPTETTEETTETTDETTEETTTEETQEKPAEITILIYFSDDQAEYMKGEYRTISNDDPVKNAVNELLKGPNSANLVALIPEGTKLLNAEVKNDIAYVDFSSDILKGASGGSILQRFIIYTIVNTVTEIDEVDAVQILIDGKNVKTFGDFDISTPLYRDTNMIR
;
A
#
# COMPACT_ATOMS: atom_id res chain seq x y z
N MET A 1 41.86 -66.72 38.91
CA MET A 1 40.86 -65.82 38.28
C MET A 1 40.86 -64.47 38.98
N GLY A 2 40.77 -63.37 38.24
CA GLY A 2 40.49 -62.03 38.79
C GLY A 2 40.03 -61.10 37.66
N LYS A 3 38.81 -60.56 37.76
CA LYS A 3 38.26 -59.61 36.77
C LYS A 3 38.02 -58.26 37.45
N SER A 4 38.77 -57.24 37.04
CA SER A 4 38.61 -55.87 37.56
C SER A 4 37.32 -55.22 37.04
N PRO A 5 36.58 -54.44 37.86
CA PRO A 5 35.34 -53.80 37.44
C PRO A 5 35.59 -52.53 36.62
N ARG A 6 34.93 -52.40 35.46
CA ARG A 6 34.92 -51.15 34.68
C ARG A 6 33.89 -50.17 35.26
N ARG A 7 34.34 -49.06 35.85
CA ARG A 7 33.47 -47.92 36.24
C ARG A 7 32.91 -47.22 34.99
N LYS A 8 31.59 -47.04 34.90
CA LYS A 8 30.96 -46.18 33.88
C LYS A 8 31.18 -44.69 34.25
N LYS A 9 31.59 -43.88 33.28
CA LYS A 9 31.79 -42.42 33.43
C LYS A 9 30.48 -41.69 33.15
N GLN A 10 29.90 -41.06 34.17
CA GLN A 10 28.61 -40.34 34.05
C GLN A 10 28.83 -38.92 33.50
N SER A 11 28.10 -38.56 32.45
CA SER A 11 28.28 -37.31 31.69
C SER A 11 27.56 -36.10 32.32
N LYS A 12 28.08 -35.59 33.44
CA LYS A 12 27.55 -34.42 34.16
C LYS A 12 27.55 -33.08 33.38
N GLY A 13 27.98 -33.05 32.11
CA GLY A 13 28.16 -31.83 31.33
C GLY A 13 26.99 -31.38 30.43
N PHE A 14 25.91 -32.17 30.33
CA PHE A 14 24.80 -31.86 29.42
C PHE A 14 23.67 -31.09 30.13
N LEU A 15 23.07 -31.66 31.18
CA LEU A 15 21.85 -31.15 31.83
C LEU A 15 21.97 -29.69 32.32
N GLY A 16 23.12 -29.29 32.86
CA GLY A 16 23.37 -27.91 33.32
C GLY A 16 23.31 -26.85 32.21
N LYS A 17 23.63 -27.23 30.95
CA LYS A 17 23.53 -26.30 29.80
C LYS A 17 22.07 -26.04 29.41
N PHE A 18 21.20 -27.05 29.49
CA PHE A 18 19.78 -26.87 29.22
C PHE A 18 19.10 -26.00 30.27
N ILE A 19 19.47 -26.16 31.55
CA ILE A 19 18.97 -25.28 32.64
C ILE A 19 19.40 -23.83 32.39
N LEU A 20 20.66 -23.59 31.99
CA LEU A 20 21.14 -22.23 31.68
C LEU A 20 20.42 -21.62 30.48
N ILE A 21 20.24 -22.37 29.38
CA ILE A 21 19.51 -21.92 28.19
C ILE A 21 18.04 -21.62 28.51
N LEU A 22 17.39 -22.48 29.30
CA LEU A 22 16.00 -22.29 29.72
C LEU A 22 15.83 -21.00 30.55
N LEU A 23 16.75 -20.72 31.47
CA LEU A 23 16.73 -19.48 32.27
C LEU A 23 16.93 -18.22 31.41
N ILE A 24 17.79 -18.29 30.38
CA ILE A 24 17.98 -17.18 29.42
C ILE A 24 16.69 -16.92 28.61
N ILE A 25 16.03 -17.98 28.11
CA ILE A 25 14.76 -17.86 27.38
C ILE A 25 13.67 -17.25 28.29
N ILE A 26 13.55 -17.73 29.54
CA ILE A 26 12.60 -17.18 30.52
C ILE A 26 12.89 -15.70 30.77
N ALA A 27 14.15 -15.29 30.93
CA ALA A 27 14.53 -13.90 31.16
C ALA A 27 14.19 -12.98 29.96
N ILE A 28 14.37 -13.47 28.72
CA ILE A 28 14.00 -12.72 27.50
C ILE A 28 12.47 -12.54 27.43
N VAL A 29 11.69 -13.59 27.70
CA VAL A 29 10.21 -13.50 27.74
C VAL A 29 9.75 -12.56 28.86
N PHE A 30 10.37 -12.60 30.04
CA PHE A 30 10.03 -11.70 31.14
C PHE A 30 10.38 -10.24 30.83
N ALA A 31 11.52 -9.97 30.18
CA ALA A 31 11.87 -8.63 29.72
C ALA A 31 10.86 -8.11 28.70
N TRP A 32 10.46 -8.94 27.73
CA TRP A 32 9.45 -8.58 26.72
C TRP A 32 8.08 -8.26 27.37
N LEU A 33 7.65 -9.06 28.35
CA LEU A 33 6.42 -8.82 29.12
C LEU A 33 6.46 -7.53 29.96
N ILE A 34 7.63 -7.16 30.50
CA ILE A 34 7.81 -5.89 31.22
C ILE A 34 7.74 -4.71 30.24
N LEU A 35 8.42 -4.79 29.08
CA LEU A 35 8.33 -3.74 28.04
C LEU A 35 6.90 -3.58 27.50
N SER A 36 6.14 -4.67 27.32
CA SER A 36 4.74 -4.59 26.84
C SER A 36 3.75 -3.96 27.83
N SER A 37 4.17 -3.68 29.07
CA SER A 37 3.27 -3.24 30.16
C SER A 37 3.45 -1.76 30.57
N ILE A 38 4.36 -1.02 29.94
CA ILE A 38 4.73 0.36 30.35
C ILE A 38 4.76 1.34 29.17
N ILE A 39 3.68 1.43 28.41
CA ILE A 39 3.36 2.62 27.60
C ILE A 39 1.85 2.94 27.67
N PRO A 40 1.40 3.76 28.63
CA PRO A 40 0.14 4.49 28.47
C PRO A 40 0.35 5.61 27.44
N PHE A 41 -0.33 5.54 26.29
CA PHE A 41 -0.15 6.48 25.17
C PHE A 41 -0.83 7.83 25.48
N GLY A 42 -0.16 8.66 26.29
CA GLY A 42 -0.57 10.01 26.67
C GLY A 42 0.07 11.09 25.80
N LYS A 43 -0.67 12.18 25.54
CA LYS A 43 -0.18 13.35 24.81
C LYS A 43 0.92 14.06 25.60
N GLU A 44 1.98 14.54 24.94
CA GLU A 44 2.24 15.98 24.71
C GLU A 44 3.49 16.19 23.84
N SER A 45 3.79 17.45 23.50
CA SER A 45 4.74 17.83 22.44
C SER A 45 6.21 17.70 22.83
N ILE A 46 7.03 17.32 21.84
CA ILE A 46 8.50 17.31 21.96
C ILE A 46 9.01 18.76 21.97
N THR A 47 9.49 19.22 23.12
CA THR A 47 10.33 20.43 23.22
C THR A 47 11.79 20.02 23.05
N VAL A 48 12.45 20.50 22.00
CA VAL A 48 13.90 20.32 21.82
C VAL A 48 14.61 21.49 22.49
N GLU A 49 15.30 21.25 23.61
CA GLU A 49 16.23 22.25 24.15
C GLU A 49 17.54 22.28 23.36
N GLU A 50 18.10 23.48 23.21
CA GLU A 50 19.16 23.79 22.27
C GLU A 50 20.57 23.64 22.85
N THR A 51 21.58 23.62 21.98
CA THR A 51 22.99 23.43 22.33
C THR A 51 23.60 24.69 22.96
N MET A 52 24.31 24.54 24.07
CA MET A 52 25.33 25.51 24.49
C MET A 52 26.72 25.10 23.99
N LYS A 53 27.23 25.84 23.01
CA LYS A 53 28.67 26.04 22.78
C LYS A 53 28.93 27.52 22.56
N GLU A 54 29.77 28.07 23.39
CA GLU A 54 30.21 29.45 23.37
C GLU A 54 31.48 29.55 22.51
N GLU A 55 31.49 30.43 21.50
CA GLU A 55 32.72 31.09 21.04
C GLU A 55 32.39 32.39 20.27
N THR A 56 33.32 33.34 20.30
CA THR A 56 33.04 34.78 20.11
C THR A 56 33.55 35.32 18.78
N SER A 57 32.76 36.18 18.12
CA SER A 57 33.30 37.29 17.32
C SER A 57 32.30 38.45 17.21
N GLU A 58 32.83 39.67 17.26
CA GLU A 58 32.21 40.93 16.83
C GLU A 58 31.87 40.86 15.31
N GLN A 59 31.02 41.70 14.70
CA GLN A 59 31.01 43.18 14.82
C GLN A 59 29.74 43.84 14.21
N GLU A 60 29.39 45.02 14.75
CA GLU A 60 28.62 46.16 14.17
C GLU A 60 27.08 46.15 13.90
N GLN A 61 26.46 47.28 14.29
CA GLN A 61 25.08 47.80 14.07
C GLN A 61 25.11 48.89 12.94
N PRO A 62 23.98 49.50 12.48
CA PRO A 62 22.54 49.38 12.81
C PRO A 62 21.72 48.95 11.55
N THR A 63 20.47 49.32 11.17
CA THR A 63 19.37 50.26 11.55
C THR A 63 18.06 49.65 10.93
N THR A 64 16.84 49.73 11.50
CA THR A 64 15.89 50.88 11.60
C THR A 64 15.39 51.34 10.20
N GLN A 65 14.08 51.43 9.87
CA GLN A 65 12.85 51.66 10.67
C GLN A 65 11.55 51.13 9.97
N GLU A 66 10.46 50.94 10.73
CA GLU A 66 9.02 51.28 10.48
C GLU A 66 8.35 51.25 9.05
N THR A 67 7.01 51.12 8.88
CA THR A 67 5.86 51.05 9.82
C THR A 67 4.63 50.33 9.18
N THR A 68 3.60 50.10 10.02
CA THR A 68 2.16 49.85 9.77
C THR A 68 1.58 50.43 8.46
N GLU A 69 0.52 49.89 7.86
CA GLU A 69 -0.89 50.18 8.26
C GLU A 69 -1.89 49.03 7.95
N GLU A 70 -3.13 49.16 8.45
CA GLU A 70 -4.12 48.08 8.60
C GLU A 70 -5.37 48.26 7.65
N PRO A 71 -6.67 48.09 8.01
CA PRO A 71 -7.63 47.41 7.13
C PRO A 71 -8.70 48.33 6.51
N THR A 72 -9.68 47.76 5.78
CA THR A 72 -11.12 48.13 5.80
C THR A 72 -11.97 47.03 5.12
N GLN A 73 -13.28 47.00 5.40
CA GLN A 73 -14.27 45.98 5.02
C GLN A 73 -15.22 46.46 3.87
N GLU A 74 -16.39 45.81 3.76
CA GLU A 74 -17.63 46.28 3.06
C GLU A 74 -17.69 46.14 1.52
N THR A 75 -18.85 45.87 0.87
CA THR A 75 -20.19 45.48 1.38
C THR A 75 -21.06 44.75 0.32
N THR A 76 -22.10 44.06 0.83
CA THR A 76 -23.38 43.55 0.24
C THR A 76 -23.82 44.00 -1.16
N GLU A 77 -24.48 43.11 -1.94
CA GLU A 77 -25.87 43.32 -2.46
C GLU A 77 -26.52 42.10 -3.17
N GLU A 78 -27.84 41.95 -2.94
CA GLU A 78 -28.85 41.12 -3.62
C GLU A 78 -30.12 42.03 -3.65
N PRO A 79 -31.02 42.03 -4.66
CA PRO A 79 -32.12 41.04 -4.69
C PRO A 79 -32.89 40.81 -6.04
N THR A 80 -33.66 39.70 -6.12
CA THR A 80 -34.97 39.57 -6.88
C THR A 80 -34.99 39.79 -8.42
N GLU A 81 -36.03 39.46 -9.23
CA GLU A 81 -37.41 38.96 -9.01
C GLU A 81 -37.94 38.16 -10.26
N THR A 82 -39.04 37.40 -10.10
CA THR A 82 -40.24 37.22 -11.00
C THR A 82 -40.11 37.07 -12.54
N THR A 83 -40.98 36.37 -13.31
CA THR A 83 -41.99 35.27 -13.18
C THR A 83 -42.59 35.09 -14.59
N GLU A 84 -42.93 33.88 -15.06
CA GLU A 84 -44.17 33.66 -15.85
C GLU A 84 -44.54 32.16 -16.01
N GLU A 85 -45.82 31.92 -16.34
CA GLU A 85 -46.55 30.66 -16.28
C GLU A 85 -47.45 30.54 -17.53
N THR A 86 -47.64 29.34 -18.11
CA THR A 86 -48.92 28.87 -18.71
C THR A 86 -48.80 27.41 -19.19
N THR A 87 -49.90 26.67 -19.03
CA THR A 87 -50.10 25.26 -19.41
C THR A 87 -50.59 25.06 -20.85
N GLU A 88 -50.42 23.88 -21.42
CA GLU A 88 -51.56 23.19 -22.09
C GLU A 88 -51.39 21.66 -22.14
N THR A 89 -52.50 20.94 -22.33
CA THR A 89 -52.63 19.48 -22.17
C THR A 89 -53.22 18.82 -23.41
N THR A 90 -52.81 17.61 -23.76
CA THR A 90 -53.58 16.67 -24.62
C THR A 90 -53.17 15.22 -24.30
N ASP A 91 -54.14 14.31 -24.37
CA ASP A 91 -54.08 12.93 -23.85
C ASP A 91 -53.54 11.85 -24.81
N GLU A 92 -53.22 10.69 -24.21
CA GLU A 92 -53.26 9.31 -24.70
C GLU A 92 -52.96 8.98 -26.19
N THR A 93 -51.99 8.08 -26.41
CA THR A 93 -52.28 6.69 -26.83
C THR A 93 -51.06 5.79 -26.60
N THR A 94 -51.32 4.55 -26.14
CA THR A 94 -50.32 3.53 -25.81
C THR A 94 -49.68 2.87 -27.05
N GLU A 95 -48.34 2.84 -27.08
CA GLU A 95 -47.59 1.74 -27.70
C GLU A 95 -46.54 1.21 -26.69
N GLU A 96 -46.88 0.11 -26.00
CA GLU A 96 -45.91 -0.63 -25.17
C GLU A 96 -44.92 -1.37 -26.08
N THR A 97 -43.94 -0.65 -26.60
CA THR A 97 -42.75 -1.28 -27.19
C THR A 97 -41.91 -1.86 -26.07
N THR A 98 -42.20 -3.11 -25.69
CA THR A 98 -41.33 -3.93 -24.83
C THR A 98 -40.03 -4.21 -25.57
N THR A 99 -39.09 -3.28 -25.48
CA THR A 99 -37.69 -3.51 -25.81
C THR A 99 -37.16 -4.53 -24.81
N GLU A 100 -37.02 -5.79 -25.23
CA GLU A 100 -36.18 -6.74 -24.51
C GLU A 100 -34.74 -6.22 -24.58
N GLU A 101 -34.29 -5.54 -23.53
CA GLU A 101 -32.87 -5.29 -23.29
C GLU A 101 -32.16 -6.64 -23.15
N THR A 102 -31.73 -7.19 -24.28
CA THR A 102 -30.71 -8.22 -24.33
C THR A 102 -29.44 -7.56 -23.83
N GLN A 103 -29.21 -7.65 -22.51
CA GLN A 103 -27.97 -7.21 -21.88
C GLN A 103 -26.85 -8.08 -22.42
N GLU A 104 -26.18 -7.61 -23.47
CA GLU A 104 -25.04 -8.29 -24.05
C GLU A 104 -23.97 -8.44 -22.97
N LYS A 105 -23.58 -9.69 -22.70
CA LYS A 105 -22.51 -9.99 -21.76
C LYS A 105 -21.26 -9.21 -22.21
N PRO A 106 -20.59 -8.45 -21.32
CA PRO A 106 -19.38 -7.73 -21.69
C PRO A 106 -18.33 -8.68 -22.29
N ALA A 107 -17.59 -8.18 -23.27
CA ALA A 107 -16.57 -8.94 -23.97
C ALA A 107 -15.50 -9.46 -23.00
N GLU A 108 -14.94 -10.63 -23.28
CA GLU A 108 -13.86 -11.21 -22.49
C GLU A 108 -12.51 -11.07 -23.20
N ILE A 109 -11.50 -10.64 -22.47
CA ILE A 109 -10.09 -10.61 -22.90
C ILE A 109 -9.26 -11.59 -22.07
N THR A 110 -8.07 -11.96 -22.56
CA THR A 110 -7.15 -12.86 -21.84
C THR A 110 -5.78 -12.19 -21.71
N ILE A 111 -5.30 -12.06 -20.47
CA ILE A 111 -4.10 -11.32 -20.07
C ILE A 111 -3.19 -12.17 -19.18
N LEU A 112 -1.93 -11.78 -18.99
CA LEU A 112 -1.05 -12.41 -18.00
C LEU A 112 -1.16 -11.71 -16.63
N ILE A 113 -1.44 -12.49 -15.59
CA ILE A 113 -1.33 -12.04 -14.19
C ILE A 113 0.02 -12.47 -13.65
N TYR A 114 0.83 -11.52 -13.17
CA TYR A 114 2.21 -11.77 -12.79
C TYR A 114 2.36 -12.06 -11.29
N PHE A 115 2.96 -13.21 -11.00
CA PHE A 115 3.31 -13.64 -9.65
C PHE A 115 4.81 -13.92 -9.55
N SER A 116 5.36 -13.88 -8.33
CA SER A 116 6.75 -14.28 -8.09
C SER A 116 6.92 -15.77 -8.31
N ASP A 117 8.11 -16.20 -8.73
CA ASP A 117 8.53 -17.58 -8.51
C ASP A 117 8.94 -17.85 -7.06
N ASP A 118 9.18 -19.12 -6.76
CA ASP A 118 9.47 -19.65 -5.43
C ASP A 118 10.83 -19.22 -4.85
N GLN A 119 11.69 -18.60 -5.66
CA GLN A 119 13.00 -18.08 -5.26
C GLN A 119 13.05 -16.54 -5.22
N ALA A 120 12.00 -15.86 -5.70
CA ALA A 120 11.97 -14.42 -5.96
C ALA A 120 13.14 -13.94 -6.85
N GLU A 121 13.49 -14.75 -7.86
CA GLU A 121 14.44 -14.33 -8.91
C GLU A 121 13.70 -13.63 -10.06
N TYR A 122 12.51 -14.12 -10.42
CA TYR A 122 11.67 -13.57 -11.49
C TYR A 122 10.18 -13.62 -11.20
N MET A 123 9.44 -12.85 -11.99
CA MET A 123 8.00 -12.94 -12.15
C MET A 123 7.64 -13.82 -13.35
N LYS A 124 6.58 -14.59 -13.20
CA LYS A 124 6.03 -15.46 -14.26
C LYS A 124 4.54 -15.16 -14.40
N GLY A 125 4.09 -15.05 -15.64
CA GLY A 125 2.70 -14.74 -15.96
C GLY A 125 1.84 -16.00 -15.99
N GLU A 126 0.66 -15.93 -15.39
CA GLU A 126 -0.40 -16.94 -15.53
C GLU A 126 -1.57 -16.33 -16.32
N TYR A 127 -1.98 -16.96 -17.43
CA TYR A 127 -3.09 -16.46 -18.22
C TYR A 127 -4.41 -16.49 -17.45
N ARG A 128 -5.11 -15.36 -17.38
CA ARG A 128 -6.50 -15.27 -16.89
C ARG A 128 -7.39 -14.62 -17.94
N THR A 129 -8.62 -15.12 -18.06
CA THR A 129 -9.67 -14.48 -18.84
C THR A 129 -10.48 -13.58 -17.91
N ILE A 130 -10.66 -12.31 -18.30
CA ILE A 130 -11.41 -11.31 -17.54
C ILE A 130 -12.44 -10.60 -18.43
N SER A 131 -13.44 -9.99 -17.78
CA SER A 131 -14.39 -9.09 -18.44
C SER A 131 -13.71 -7.76 -18.79
N ASN A 132 -14.05 -7.22 -19.96
CA ASN A 132 -13.49 -5.99 -20.55
C ASN A 132 -14.38 -4.75 -20.33
N ASP A 133 -15.23 -4.78 -19.30
CA ASP A 133 -16.04 -3.64 -18.84
C ASP A 133 -15.25 -2.71 -17.92
N ASP A 134 -14.41 -3.28 -17.06
CA ASP A 134 -13.50 -2.56 -16.15
C ASP A 134 -12.16 -3.34 -16.07
N PRO A 135 -11.39 -3.39 -17.18
CA PRO A 135 -10.30 -4.37 -17.37
C PRO A 135 -9.17 -4.22 -16.33
N VAL A 136 -8.81 -2.98 -15.95
CA VAL A 136 -7.77 -2.73 -14.94
C VAL A 136 -8.19 -3.26 -13.57
N LYS A 137 -9.41 -2.96 -13.13
CA LYS A 137 -9.94 -3.44 -11.85
C LYS A 137 -10.12 -4.94 -11.84
N ASN A 138 -10.56 -5.51 -12.95
CA ASN A 138 -10.70 -6.96 -13.11
C ASN A 138 -9.33 -7.66 -13.08
N ALA A 139 -8.30 -7.10 -13.71
CA ALA A 139 -6.92 -7.61 -13.65
C ALA A 139 -6.35 -7.57 -12.23
N VAL A 140 -6.52 -6.45 -11.50
CA VAL A 140 -6.06 -6.33 -10.10
C VAL A 140 -6.88 -7.26 -9.18
N ASN A 141 -8.17 -7.45 -9.43
CA ASN A 141 -8.99 -8.41 -8.68
C ASN A 141 -8.59 -9.87 -8.95
N GLU A 142 -8.10 -10.23 -10.15
CA GLU A 142 -7.48 -11.54 -10.40
C GLU A 142 -6.13 -11.69 -9.67
N LEU A 143 -5.30 -10.64 -9.68
CA LEU A 143 -4.02 -10.62 -8.96
C LEU A 143 -4.21 -10.82 -7.44
N LEU A 144 -5.20 -10.15 -6.85
CA LEU A 144 -5.54 -10.25 -5.43
C LEU A 144 -6.14 -11.62 -5.03
N LYS A 145 -6.57 -12.46 -5.98
CA LYS A 145 -6.98 -13.86 -5.71
C LYS A 145 -5.78 -14.81 -5.58
N GLY A 146 -4.60 -14.41 -6.04
CA GLY A 146 -3.40 -15.26 -6.06
C GLY A 146 -3.32 -16.21 -7.28
N PRO A 147 -2.19 -16.92 -7.42
CA PRO A 147 -1.95 -17.85 -8.52
C PRO A 147 -2.78 -19.14 -8.38
N ASN A 148 -3.14 -19.76 -9.51
CA ASN A 148 -3.62 -21.16 -9.49
C ASN A 148 -2.41 -22.13 -9.44
N SER A 149 -1.28 -21.71 -9.99
CA SER A 149 -0.07 -22.50 -10.13
C SER A 149 0.69 -22.61 -8.80
N ALA A 150 0.79 -23.82 -8.26
CA ALA A 150 1.40 -24.10 -6.95
C ALA A 150 2.93 -23.84 -6.85
N ASN A 151 3.57 -23.43 -7.95
CA ASN A 151 4.97 -23.02 -8.04
C ASN A 151 5.15 -21.49 -8.17
N LEU A 152 4.07 -20.72 -7.98
CA LEU A 152 4.07 -19.26 -7.97
C LEU A 152 3.63 -18.75 -6.59
N VAL A 153 4.07 -17.55 -6.23
CA VAL A 153 3.88 -16.96 -4.91
C VAL A 153 3.17 -15.61 -5.02
N ALA A 154 2.04 -15.47 -4.33
CA ALA A 154 1.41 -14.19 -4.09
C ALA A 154 2.21 -13.41 -3.02
N LEU A 155 2.64 -12.19 -3.35
CA LEU A 155 3.43 -11.35 -2.43
C LEU A 155 2.63 -10.18 -1.82
N ILE A 156 1.49 -9.82 -2.43
CA ILE A 156 0.58 -8.82 -1.87
C ILE A 156 -0.01 -9.37 -0.55
N PRO A 157 0.01 -8.63 0.57
CA PRO A 157 -0.47 -9.13 1.84
C PRO A 157 -1.95 -9.52 1.85
N GLU A 158 -2.29 -10.63 2.52
CA GLU A 158 -3.67 -11.03 2.73
C GLU A 158 -4.51 -9.91 3.40
N GLY A 159 -5.74 -9.77 2.92
CA GLY A 159 -6.67 -8.72 3.34
C GLY A 159 -6.49 -7.39 2.60
N THR A 160 -5.47 -7.23 1.75
CA THR A 160 -5.36 -6.08 0.83
C THR A 160 -6.58 -6.02 -0.08
N LYS A 161 -7.18 -4.83 -0.20
CA LYS A 161 -8.33 -4.56 -1.06
C LYS A 161 -7.97 -3.54 -2.12
N LEU A 162 -8.54 -3.72 -3.30
CA LEU A 162 -8.70 -2.65 -4.27
C LEU A 162 -9.84 -1.72 -3.80
N LEU A 163 -9.55 -0.43 -3.68
CA LEU A 163 -10.51 0.61 -3.31
C LEU A 163 -11.06 1.33 -4.55
N ASN A 164 -10.17 1.71 -5.47
CA ASN A 164 -10.52 2.29 -6.77
C ASN A 164 -9.48 1.91 -7.83
N ALA A 165 -9.90 1.93 -9.10
CA ALA A 165 -9.02 1.90 -10.26
C ALA A 165 -9.60 2.83 -11.33
N GLU A 166 -8.78 3.74 -11.88
CA GLU A 166 -9.18 4.62 -12.99
C GLU A 166 -8.01 4.81 -13.97
N VAL A 167 -8.29 4.88 -15.27
CA VAL A 167 -7.29 5.17 -16.31
C VAL A 167 -7.43 6.61 -16.77
N LYS A 168 -6.31 7.33 -16.86
CA LYS A 168 -6.28 8.74 -17.28
C LYS A 168 -4.94 9.08 -17.92
N ASN A 169 -4.97 9.50 -19.18
CA ASN A 169 -3.78 9.77 -19.98
C ASN A 169 -2.80 8.59 -19.95
N ASP A 170 -3.31 7.40 -20.28
CA ASP A 170 -2.55 6.14 -20.41
C ASP A 170 -1.87 5.66 -19.11
N ILE A 171 -2.22 6.28 -17.97
CA ILE A 171 -1.78 5.93 -16.62
C ILE A 171 -2.97 5.36 -15.84
N ALA A 172 -2.82 4.16 -15.28
CA ALA A 172 -3.76 3.60 -14.31
C ALA A 172 -3.44 4.10 -12.89
N TYR A 173 -4.41 4.73 -12.25
CA TYR A 173 -4.36 5.11 -10.84
C TYR A 173 -5.06 4.02 -10.02
N VAL A 174 -4.28 3.23 -9.29
CA VAL A 174 -4.77 2.03 -8.58
C VAL A 174 -4.62 2.25 -7.07
N ASP A 175 -5.76 2.34 -6.38
CA ASP A 175 -5.84 2.66 -4.95
C ASP A 175 -6.10 1.42 -4.10
N PHE A 176 -5.21 1.16 -3.14
CA PHE A 176 -5.27 -0.01 -2.26
C PHE A 176 -5.56 0.36 -0.82
N SER A 177 -6.17 -0.56 -0.06
CA SER A 177 -6.26 -0.40 1.39
C SER A 177 -4.87 -0.45 2.02
N SER A 178 -4.66 0.32 3.09
CA SER A 178 -3.40 0.35 3.87
C SER A 178 -2.94 -1.01 4.41
N ASP A 179 -3.75 -2.07 4.33
CA ASP A 179 -3.31 -3.46 4.47
C ASP A 179 -2.09 -3.83 3.60
N ILE A 180 -1.95 -3.21 2.42
CA ILE A 180 -0.81 -3.44 1.52
C ILE A 180 0.54 -3.09 2.18
N LEU A 181 0.54 -2.10 3.09
CA LEU A 181 1.73 -1.63 3.81
C LEU A 181 2.34 -2.69 4.75
N LYS A 182 1.63 -3.79 5.05
CA LYS A 182 2.22 -4.94 5.74
C LYS A 182 3.44 -5.48 4.96
N GLY A 183 3.37 -5.47 3.62
CA GLY A 183 4.45 -5.91 2.72
C GLY A 183 5.65 -4.96 2.65
N ALA A 184 5.46 -3.67 2.98
CA ALA A 184 6.53 -2.68 3.02
C ALA A 184 7.58 -2.96 4.11
N SER A 185 7.25 -3.80 5.10
CA SER A 185 8.17 -4.25 6.16
C SER A 185 9.21 -5.28 5.69
N GLY A 186 9.09 -5.79 4.46
CA GLY A 186 10.08 -6.66 3.83
C GLY A 186 11.36 -5.93 3.40
N GLY A 187 12.37 -6.68 2.97
CA GLY A 187 13.57 -6.10 2.34
C GLY A 187 13.29 -5.52 0.95
N SER A 188 14.15 -4.65 0.45
CA SER A 188 13.96 -3.89 -0.79
C SER A 188 13.67 -4.72 -2.05
N ILE A 189 14.18 -5.95 -2.13
CA ILE A 189 13.83 -6.89 -3.22
C ILE A 189 12.34 -7.28 -3.14
N LEU A 190 11.85 -7.66 -1.96
CA LEU A 190 10.44 -8.00 -1.74
C LEU A 190 9.53 -6.79 -1.94
N GLN A 191 9.92 -5.61 -1.45
CA GLN A 191 9.22 -4.35 -1.72
C GLN A 191 9.06 -4.11 -3.23
N ARG A 192 10.17 -4.18 -4.00
CA ARG A 192 10.16 -4.05 -5.47
C ARG A 192 9.26 -5.10 -6.11
N PHE A 193 9.36 -6.36 -5.72
CA PHE A 193 8.57 -7.44 -6.32
C PHE A 193 7.06 -7.27 -6.09
N ILE A 194 6.61 -6.88 -4.88
CA ILE A 194 5.20 -6.61 -4.60
C ILE A 194 4.67 -5.53 -5.56
N ILE A 195 5.39 -4.43 -5.70
CA ILE A 195 5.01 -3.33 -6.58
C ILE A 195 4.98 -3.78 -8.05
N TYR A 196 6.03 -4.44 -8.53
CA TYR A 196 6.09 -4.84 -9.94
C TYR A 196 5.13 -5.99 -10.31
N THR A 197 4.66 -6.83 -9.37
CA THR A 197 3.54 -7.75 -9.66
C THR A 197 2.25 -7.01 -10.01
N ILE A 198 2.03 -5.82 -9.43
CA ILE A 198 0.91 -4.95 -9.78
C ILE A 198 1.18 -4.26 -11.12
N VAL A 199 2.34 -3.58 -11.26
CA VAL A 199 2.69 -2.81 -12.47
C VAL A 199 2.70 -3.69 -13.72
N ASN A 200 3.37 -4.84 -13.69
CA ASN A 200 3.48 -5.74 -14.85
C ASN A 200 2.17 -6.50 -15.15
N THR A 201 1.22 -6.57 -14.22
CA THR A 201 -0.13 -7.11 -14.48
C THR A 201 -1.05 -6.06 -15.09
N VAL A 202 -1.05 -4.84 -14.55
CA VAL A 202 -1.95 -3.77 -15.01
C VAL A 202 -1.53 -3.24 -16.39
N THR A 203 -0.23 -3.21 -16.69
CA THR A 203 0.30 -2.87 -18.03
C THR A 203 0.24 -4.05 -19.03
N GLU A 204 -0.66 -5.03 -18.81
CA GLU A 204 -1.15 -5.97 -19.84
C GLU A 204 -2.50 -5.52 -20.44
N ILE A 205 -3.08 -4.43 -19.93
CA ILE A 205 -4.24 -3.78 -20.55
C ILE A 205 -3.70 -2.79 -21.59
N ASP A 206 -4.11 -2.95 -22.87
CA ASP A 206 -3.54 -2.22 -24.02
C ASP A 206 -3.61 -0.68 -23.92
N GLU A 207 -4.47 -0.13 -23.07
CA GLU A 207 -4.63 1.31 -22.81
C GLU A 207 -3.81 1.84 -21.60
N VAL A 208 -2.87 1.05 -21.06
CA VAL A 208 -2.10 1.40 -19.86
C VAL A 208 -0.59 1.22 -20.04
N ASP A 209 0.12 2.34 -20.24
CA ASP A 209 1.59 2.41 -20.28
C ASP A 209 2.23 2.35 -18.89
N ALA A 210 1.57 2.91 -17.87
CA ALA A 210 2.13 3.07 -16.52
C ALA A 210 1.08 3.01 -15.39
N VAL A 211 1.54 2.78 -14.17
CA VAL A 211 0.69 2.68 -12.97
C VAL A 211 1.13 3.65 -11.89
N GLN A 212 0.24 4.55 -11.46
CA GLN A 212 0.38 5.27 -10.20
C GLN A 212 -0.33 4.48 -9.09
N ILE A 213 0.43 4.05 -8.09
CA ILE A 213 -0.13 3.39 -6.91
C ILE A 213 -0.57 4.45 -5.91
N LEU A 214 -1.77 4.26 -5.35
CA LEU A 214 -2.33 5.06 -4.26
C LEU A 214 -2.63 4.14 -3.07
N ILE A 215 -2.64 4.72 -1.86
CA ILE A 215 -2.99 3.99 -0.63
C ILE A 215 -3.95 4.84 0.21
N ASP A 216 -5.12 4.29 0.53
CA ASP A 216 -6.25 4.98 1.16
C ASP A 216 -6.52 6.36 0.52
N GLY A 217 -6.58 6.41 -0.81
CA GLY A 217 -6.86 7.58 -1.64
C GLY A 217 -5.70 8.57 -1.81
N LYS A 218 -4.46 8.21 -1.43
CA LYS A 218 -3.31 9.13 -1.39
C LYS A 218 -2.14 8.63 -2.23
N ASN A 219 -1.50 9.53 -2.98
CA ASN A 219 -0.15 9.30 -3.48
C ASN A 219 0.81 9.33 -2.26
N VAL A 220 1.39 8.17 -1.95
CA VAL A 220 2.37 7.98 -0.87
C VAL A 220 3.76 7.96 -1.49
N LYS A 221 4.76 8.56 -0.84
CA LYS A 221 6.08 8.66 -1.48
C LYS A 221 6.76 7.30 -1.68
N THR A 222 6.72 6.40 -0.69
CA THR A 222 7.45 5.14 -0.73
C THR A 222 6.64 3.96 -0.20
N PHE A 223 6.93 2.78 -0.74
CA PHE A 223 6.51 1.48 -0.22
C PHE A 223 7.69 0.86 0.53
N GLY A 224 7.88 1.28 1.78
CA GLY A 224 9.11 1.00 2.53
C GLY A 224 10.24 1.90 2.01
N ASP A 225 11.31 1.30 1.50
CA ASP A 225 12.44 1.99 0.89
C ASP A 225 12.27 2.21 -0.63
N PHE A 226 11.29 1.56 -1.25
CA PHE A 226 11.03 1.64 -2.69
C PHE A 226 10.17 2.88 -3.04
N ASP A 227 10.61 3.72 -3.97
CA ASP A 227 9.87 4.94 -4.37
C ASP A 227 8.68 4.60 -5.28
N ILE A 228 7.50 5.12 -4.93
CA ILE A 228 6.24 4.97 -5.70
C ILE A 228 5.55 6.34 -5.94
N SER A 229 6.27 7.44 -5.72
CA SER A 229 5.71 8.81 -5.75
C SER A 229 5.29 9.29 -7.14
N THR A 230 5.70 8.57 -8.18
CA THR A 230 5.44 8.83 -9.60
C THR A 230 4.96 7.56 -10.32
N PRO A 231 4.26 7.65 -11.47
CA PRO A 231 3.83 6.50 -12.23
C PRO A 231 5.00 5.57 -12.62
N LEU A 232 4.78 4.26 -12.46
CA LEU A 232 5.76 3.21 -12.72
C LEU A 232 5.43 2.50 -14.03
N TYR A 233 6.42 2.37 -14.90
CA TYR A 233 6.33 1.66 -16.17
C TYR A 233 6.71 0.19 -16.00
N ARG A 234 6.22 -0.67 -16.91
CA ARG A 234 6.52 -2.10 -17.02
C ARG A 234 8.02 -2.39 -16.96
N ASP A 235 8.45 -3.33 -16.10
CA ASP A 235 9.84 -3.81 -16.06
C ASP A 235 9.92 -5.26 -16.56
N THR A 236 10.23 -5.40 -17.85
CA THR A 236 10.37 -6.69 -18.53
C THR A 236 11.62 -7.46 -18.13
N ASN A 237 12.61 -6.83 -17.49
CA ASN A 237 13.81 -7.51 -16.98
C ASN A 237 13.49 -8.44 -15.80
N MET A 238 12.36 -8.20 -15.13
CA MET A 238 11.86 -9.04 -14.03
C MET A 238 11.03 -10.23 -14.53
N ILE A 239 10.77 -10.39 -15.82
CA ILE A 239 9.86 -11.40 -16.39
C ILE A 239 10.64 -12.56 -17.05
N ARG A 240 10.11 -13.80 -16.96
CA ARG A 240 10.63 -15.01 -17.62
C ARG A 240 9.53 -15.90 -18.18
#